data_AF-A0A661QC41-F1
#
_entry.id   AF-A0A661QC41-F1
#
_cell.length_a   1.000
_cell.length_b   1.000
_cell.length_c   1.000
_cell.angle_alpha   90.00
_cell.angle_beta   90.00
_cell.angle_gamma   90.00
#
_symmetry.space_group_name_H-M   'P 1'
#
loop_
_entity.id
_entity.type
_entity.pdbx_description
1 polymer ?
#
loop_
_entity_poly.entity_id
_entity_poly.type
_entity_poly.pdbx_seq_one_letter_code
_entity_poly.pdbx_strand_id
1 'polypeptide(L)' 'MHNLSITGTLGILLKAKKTGLISTVKQLIDKLRSERPFWVREDMYQRVLHIAKEKA' A
#
# COMPACT_ATOMS: atom_id res chain seq x y z
N MET A 1 7.08 18.59 -1.51
CA MET A 1 5.82 18.40 -2.25
C MET A 1 5.67 16.91 -2.53
N HIS A 2 4.79 16.20 -1.82
CA HIS A 2 4.59 14.76 -2.04
C HIS A 2 3.26 14.57 -2.78
N ASN A 3 3.32 14.49 -4.10
CA ASN A 3 2.20 14.21 -5.02
C ASN A 3 1.73 12.74 -4.94
N LEU A 4 1.72 12.13 -3.76
CA LEU A 4 0.99 10.90 -3.55
C LEU A 4 -0.48 11.28 -3.36
N SER A 5 -1.25 11.26 -4.44
CA SER A 5 -2.73 11.29 -4.35
C SER A 5 -3.31 10.01 -3.74
N ILE A 6 -2.50 9.26 -2.96
CA ILE A 6 -2.90 8.07 -2.23
C ILE A 6 -3.00 8.48 -0.77
N THR A 7 -4.22 8.83 -0.36
CA THR A 7 -4.57 9.22 1.00
C THR A 7 -5.32 8.09 1.70
N GLY A 8 -5.43 8.16 3.04
CA GLY A 8 -6.08 7.11 3.85
C GLY A 8 -5.14 5.95 4.23
N THR A 9 -5.71 4.76 4.47
CA THR A 9 -4.99 3.58 4.99
C THR A 9 -3.76 3.21 4.15
N LEU A 10 -3.86 3.26 2.81
CA LEU A 10 -2.75 2.94 1.91
C LEU A 10 -1.59 3.94 2.03
N GLY A 11 -1.88 5.23 2.24
CA GLY A 11 -0.87 6.26 2.47
C GLY A 11 -0.13 6.05 3.79
N ILE A 12 -0.84 5.60 4.83
CA ILE A 12 -0.24 5.23 6.12
C ILE A 12 0.69 4.03 5.96
N LEU A 13 0.25 2.98 5.25
CA LEU A 13 1.07 1.80 4.97
C LEU A 13 2.35 2.17 4.22
N LEU A 14 2.24 3.00 3.19
CA LEU A 14 3.40 3.50 2.45
C LEU A 14 4.35 4.31 3.32
N LYS A 15 3.82 5.18 4.20
CA LYS A 15 4.63 5.94 5.16
C LYS A 15 5.33 5.00 6.14
N ALA A 16 4.61 4.02 6.69
CA ALA A 16 5.16 3.05 7.62
C ALA A 16 6.31 2.24 7.00
N LYS A 17 6.19 1.86 5.72
CA LYS A 17 7.28 1.20 5.00
C LYS A 17 8.47 2.14 4.80
N LYS A 18 8.23 3.37 4.37
CA LYS A 18 9.29 4.37 4.18
C LYS A 18 10.05 4.64 5.49
N THR A 19 9.38 4.56 6.63
CA THR A 19 9.98 4.72 7.96
C THR A 19 10.55 3.42 8.54
N GLY A 20 10.49 2.30 7.80
CA GLY A 20 11.00 1.01 8.26
C GLY A 20 10.19 0.32 9.36
N LEU A 21 8.95 0.77 9.62
CA LEU A 21 8.07 0.16 10.63
C LEU A 21 7.47 -1.16 10.15
N ILE A 22 7.35 -1.35 8.84
CA ILE A 22 6.86 -2.57 8.21
C ILE A 22 7.81 -3.00 7.09
N SER A 23 7.99 -4.31 6.94
CA SER A 23 8.87 -4.88 5.93
C SER A 23 8.24 -4.91 4.54
N THR A 24 6.94 -5.21 4.46
CA THR A 24 6.22 -5.38 3.20
C THR A 24 4.86 -4.70 3.21
N VAL A 25 4.58 -3.86 2.21
CA VAL A 25 3.27 -3.22 2.04
C VAL A 25 2.30 -4.20 1.37
N LYS A 26 2.81 -4.97 0.42
CA LYS A 26 2.08 -6.03 -0.31
C LYS A 26 1.31 -6.96 0.61
N GLN A 27 2.00 -7.58 1.58
CA GLN A 27 1.37 -8.58 2.46
C GLN A 27 0.21 -7.98 3.28
N LEU A 28 0.32 -6.72 3.69
CA LEU A 28 -0.74 -6.06 4.46
C LEU A 28 -1.93 -5.74 3.58
N ILE A 29 -1.71 -5.26 2.35
CA ILE A 29 -2.81 -4.98 1.43
C ILE A 29 -3.48 -6.28 0.97
N ASP A 30 -2.72 -7.34 0.73
CA ASP A 30 -3.25 -8.66 0.36
C ASP A 30 -4.13 -9.21 1.50
N LYS A 31 -3.69 -9.10 2.76
CA LYS A 31 -4.53 -9.46 3.92
C LYS A 31 -5.79 -8.61 3.98
N LEU A 32 -5.69 -7.30 3.75
CA LEU A 32 -6.86 -6.43 3.74
C LEU A 32 -7.85 -6.82 2.62
N ARG A 33 -7.35 -7.19 1.43
CA ARG A 33 -8.18 -7.64 0.29
C ARG A 33 -8.84 -8.99 0.54
N SER A 34 -8.12 -9.94 1.15
CA SER A 34 -8.56 -11.33 1.31
C SER A 34 -9.38 -11.56 2.58
N GLU A 35 -9.04 -10.89 3.69
CA GLU A 35 -9.62 -11.17 5.01
C GLU A 35 -10.67 -10.14 5.45
N ARG A 36 -10.80 -9.01 4.75
CA ARG A 36 -11.68 -7.90 5.12
C ARG A 36 -12.46 -7.40 3.90
N PRO A 37 -13.58 -6.68 4.10
CA PRO A 37 -14.29 -5.98 3.02
C PRO A 37 -13.53 -4.72 2.58
N PHE A 38 -12.19 -4.80 2.44
CA PHE A 38 -11.34 -3.69 2.03
C PHE A 38 -11.01 -3.84 0.55
N TRP A 39 -11.81 -3.17 -0.27
CA TRP A 39 -11.68 -3.26 -1.72
C TRP A 39 -10.65 -2.25 -2.24
N VAL A 40 -9.55 -2.76 -2.78
CA VAL A 40 -8.52 -1.95 -3.45
C VAL A 40 -8.57 -2.29 -4.93
N ARG A 41 -8.82 -1.29 -5.77
CA ARG A 41 -8.74 -1.49 -7.21
C ARG A 41 -7.33 -1.88 -7.62
N GLU A 42 -7.22 -2.73 -8.63
CA GLU A 42 -5.94 -3.31 -9.05
C GLU A 42 -4.95 -2.22 -9.52
N ASP A 43 -5.43 -1.17 -10.20
CA ASP A 43 -4.62 0.00 -10.58
C ASP A 43 -3.98 0.70 -9.37
N MET A 44 -4.74 0.86 -8.29
CA MET A 44 -4.27 1.45 -7.03
C MET A 44 -3.31 0.50 -6.31
N TYR A 45 -3.59 -0.80 -6.30
CA TYR A 45 -2.69 -1.80 -5.73
C TYR A 45 -1.32 -1.78 -6.41
N GLN A 46 -1.30 -1.85 -7.75
CA GLN A 46 -0.07 -1.78 -8.55
C GLN A 46 0.68 -0.47 -8.32
N ARG A 47 -0.02 0.66 -8.25
CA ARG A 47 0.61 1.95 -7.97
C ARG A 47 1.23 2.03 -6.59
N VAL A 48 0.57 1.47 -5.57
CA VAL A 48 1.11 1.40 -4.21
C VAL A 48 2.36 0.52 -4.18
N LEU A 49 2.34 -0.66 -4.82
CA LEU A 49 3.52 -1.53 -4.89
C LEU A 49 4.68 -0.87 -5.62
N HIS A 50 4.41 -0.18 -6.74
CA HIS A 50 5.41 0.56 -7.48
C HIS A 50 6.08 1.64 -6.62
N ILE A 51 5.30 2.43 -5.87
CA ILE A 51 5.82 3.44 -4.94
C ILE A 51 6.61 2.78 -3.81
N ALA A 52 6.13 1.64 -3.31
CA ALA A 52 6.80 0.85 -2.28
C ALA A 52 8.08 0.16 -2.80
N LYS A 53 8.39 0.23 -4.10
CA LYS A 53 9.46 -0.54 -4.77
C LYS A 53 9.34 -2.05 -4.51
N GLU A 54 8.11 -2.55 -4.45
CA GLU A 54 7.78 -3.97 -4.33
C GLU A 54 7.41 -4.55 -5.68
N LYS A 55 7.72 -5.83 -5.88
CA LYS A 55 7.26 -6.57 -7.06
C LYS A 55 5.79 -6.94 -6.87
N ALA A 56 4.99 -6.69 -7.91
CA ALA A 56 3.63 -7.20 -8.07
C ALA A 56 3.61 -8.72 -7.95
#